data_AF-A0AAU9ITX7-F1
#
_entry.id   AF-A0AAU9ITX7-F1
#
_cell.length_a   1.000
_cell.length_b   1.000
_cell.length_c   1.000
_cell.angle_alpha   90.00
_cell.angle_beta   90.00
_cell.angle_gamma   90.00
#
_symmetry.space_group_name_H-M   'P 1'
#
loop_
_entity.id
_entity.type
_entity.pdbx_description
1 polymer ?
#
loop_
_entity_poly.entity_id
_entity_poly.type
_entity_poly.pdbx_seq_one_letter_code
_entity_poly.pdbx_strand_id
1 'polypeptide(L)'
;MRTIFAISAITLCLSIIELISHEELESTGAYLIERIQSSRSEESDDFFLMIGAVTSICFFLVSGICYLVGYKDFGLLGIFGSQLGAAFSGILKVAFAHPRPFWKYFNIDALLCSKDFGAPSGHAMSAGASLFVLGYLWMKSGGWRYLKLVIIAIIVIITGYDRMYLGVHFYFQIILGYSFALLIAAIIVYPQTTKLVQRIGNEKLAFIKSQVLWLVLLVLSTIICLFRNSEWDPMWSQNYEKSCGKQFVIEDVLVKNAADSYVFSLLAGLTAGHYLQRNNSATEPTVLVVVFAAFLHLGFINIFLKYLEGFITLSSTDLSGWVFLAIIRYSCGLIYAYFLPLVVSKLFRKNKSLARENPSFSVLTFKIKI
;
A
#
# COMPACT_ATOMS: atom_id res chain seq x y z
N MET A 1 1.27 2.90 23.76
CA MET A 1 2.05 4.15 23.82
C MET A 1 3.56 3.92 23.83
N ARG A 2 4.18 3.31 24.86
CA ARG A 2 5.65 3.12 24.91
C ARG A 2 6.26 2.50 23.62
N THR A 3 5.65 1.45 23.09
CA THR A 3 6.10 0.81 21.84
C THR A 3 6.03 1.74 20.63
N ILE A 4 4.96 2.55 20.50
CA ILE A 4 4.81 3.51 19.40
C ILE A 4 5.91 4.56 19.50
N PHE A 5 6.14 5.13 20.70
CA PHE A 5 7.23 6.09 20.91
C PHE A 5 8.61 5.52 20.56
N ALA A 6 8.88 4.26 20.94
CA ALA A 6 10.14 3.62 20.57
C ALA A 6 10.29 3.44 19.05
N ILE A 7 9.24 2.97 18.37
CA ILE A 7 9.24 2.81 16.90
C ILE A 7 9.38 4.19 16.21
N SER A 8 8.70 5.22 16.71
CA SER A 8 8.83 6.59 16.22
C SER A 8 10.25 7.13 16.38
N ALA A 9 10.89 6.91 17.53
CA ALA A 9 12.27 7.31 17.75
C ALA A 9 13.23 6.59 16.79
N ILE A 10 13.08 5.28 16.61
CA ILE A 10 13.89 4.50 15.65
C ILE A 10 13.68 5.01 14.22
N THR A 11 12.43 5.21 13.81
CA THR A 11 12.10 5.71 12.46
C THR A 11 12.68 7.10 12.21
N LEU A 12 12.64 7.98 13.24
CA LEU A 12 13.24 9.31 13.17
C LEU A 12 14.76 9.23 13.07
N CYS A 13 15.42 8.38 13.87
CA CYS A 13 16.86 8.15 13.79
C CYS A 13 17.26 7.64 12.39
N LEU A 14 16.54 6.66 11.84
CA LEU A 14 16.79 6.16 10.48
C LEU A 14 16.61 7.26 9.43
N SER A 15 15.58 8.09 9.56
CA SER A 15 15.35 9.24 8.66
C SER A 15 16.50 10.24 8.72
N ILE A 16 17.00 10.54 9.92
CA ILE A 16 18.14 11.46 10.11
C ILE A 16 19.44 10.87 9.53
N ILE A 17 19.70 9.58 9.80
CA ILE A 17 20.85 8.86 9.24
C ILE A 17 20.80 8.89 7.71
N GLU A 18 19.65 8.61 7.12
CA GLU A 18 19.48 8.65 5.68
C GLU A 18 19.73 10.06 5.11
N LEU A 19 19.26 11.12 5.76
CA LEU A 19 19.51 12.49 5.29
C LEU A 19 20.99 12.90 5.37
N ILE A 20 21.67 12.53 6.46
CA ILE A 20 23.05 12.99 6.73
C ILE A 20 24.09 12.13 6.00
N SER A 21 23.86 10.82 5.89
CA SER A 21 24.85 9.85 5.39
C SER A 21 24.43 9.19 4.08
N HIS A 22 23.60 9.86 3.26
CA HIS A 22 23.08 9.29 2.02
C HIS A 22 24.21 8.88 1.06
N GLU A 23 25.28 9.67 0.91
CA GLU A 23 26.37 9.32 -0.03
C GLU A 23 27.08 8.01 0.34
N GLU A 24 27.40 7.80 1.63
CA GLU A 24 28.02 6.55 2.08
C GLU A 24 27.06 5.36 1.98
N LEU A 25 25.79 5.59 2.31
CA LEU A 25 24.75 4.56 2.21
C LEU A 25 24.45 4.16 0.76
N GLU A 26 24.48 5.11 -0.17
CA GLU A 26 24.30 4.86 -1.60
C GLU A 26 25.47 4.08 -2.19
N SER A 27 26.71 4.42 -1.82
CA SER A 27 27.90 3.69 -2.32
C SER A 27 27.94 2.24 -1.84
N THR A 28 27.69 2.00 -0.55
CA THR A 28 27.61 0.66 0.02
C THR A 28 26.40 -0.13 -0.50
N GLY A 29 25.28 0.56 -0.73
CA GLY A 29 24.09 -0.01 -1.34
C GLY A 29 24.31 -0.43 -2.79
N ALA A 30 25.02 0.38 -3.58
CA ALA A 30 25.36 0.07 -4.96
C ALA A 30 26.24 -1.18 -5.05
N TYR A 31 27.30 -1.25 -4.23
CA TYR A 31 28.16 -2.43 -4.16
C TYR A 31 27.38 -3.73 -3.87
N LEU A 32 26.43 -3.68 -2.94
CA LEU A 32 25.59 -4.85 -2.63
C LEU A 32 24.69 -5.23 -3.81
N ILE A 33 24.08 -4.26 -4.47
CA ILE A 33 23.22 -4.50 -5.64
C ILE A 33 24.02 -5.10 -6.79
N GLU A 34 25.19 -4.56 -7.10
CA GLU A 34 26.08 -5.12 -8.12
C GLU A 34 26.43 -6.57 -7.82
N ARG A 35 26.70 -6.89 -6.55
CA ARG A 35 26.98 -8.27 -6.14
C ARG A 35 25.77 -9.18 -6.33
N ILE A 36 24.57 -8.72 -5.99
CA ILE A 36 23.31 -9.45 -6.22
C ILE A 36 23.09 -9.65 -7.72
N GLN A 37 23.34 -8.62 -8.53
CA GLN A 37 23.11 -8.65 -9.97
C GLN A 37 24.19 -9.44 -10.74
N SER A 38 25.36 -9.70 -10.13
CA SER A 38 26.45 -10.46 -10.76
C SER A 38 26.12 -11.94 -11.05
N SER A 39 25.09 -12.49 -10.40
CA SER A 39 24.64 -13.88 -10.57
C SER A 39 23.26 -13.97 -11.25
N ARG A 40 22.91 -12.98 -12.08
CA ARG A 40 21.62 -12.96 -12.79
C ARG A 40 21.54 -13.97 -13.93
N SER A 41 20.32 -14.39 -14.19
CA SER A 41 19.88 -15.24 -15.30
C SER A 41 18.47 -14.79 -15.71
N GLU A 42 18.03 -15.16 -16.92
CA GLU A 42 16.68 -14.84 -17.41
C GLU A 42 15.60 -15.46 -16.50
N GLU A 43 15.81 -16.69 -16.03
CA GLU A 43 14.87 -17.38 -15.15
C GLU A 43 14.77 -16.71 -13.77
N SER A 44 15.90 -16.23 -13.23
CA SER A 44 15.88 -15.51 -11.96
C SER A 44 15.24 -14.13 -12.11
N ASP A 45 15.42 -13.46 -13.25
CA ASP A 45 14.78 -12.17 -13.54
C ASP A 45 13.25 -12.31 -13.56
N ASP A 46 12.72 -13.28 -14.30
CA ASP A 46 11.28 -13.57 -14.35
C ASP A 46 10.71 -13.93 -12.96
N PHE A 47 11.45 -14.73 -12.20
CA PHE A 47 11.06 -15.10 -10.85
C PHE A 47 10.92 -13.88 -9.93
N PHE A 48 11.93 -13.00 -9.90
CA PHE A 48 11.89 -11.81 -9.04
C PHE A 48 10.87 -10.78 -9.54
N LEU A 49 10.68 -10.62 -10.85
CA LEU A 49 9.58 -9.80 -11.38
C LEU A 49 8.20 -10.30 -10.88
N MET A 50 7.97 -11.61 -10.89
CA MET A 50 6.75 -12.21 -10.36
C MET A 50 6.62 -12.02 -8.84
N ILE A 51 7.67 -12.32 -8.06
CA ILE A 51 7.68 -12.13 -6.60
C ILE A 51 7.39 -10.68 -6.24
N GLY A 52 7.98 -9.74 -6.98
CA GLY A 52 7.72 -8.33 -6.86
C GLY A 52 6.25 -7.96 -7.05
N ALA A 53 5.64 -8.45 -8.13
CA ALA A 53 4.22 -8.23 -8.39
C ALA A 53 3.34 -8.82 -7.26
N VAL A 54 3.63 -10.04 -6.81
CA VAL A 54 2.87 -10.72 -5.74
C VAL A 54 2.98 -9.98 -4.41
N THR A 55 4.21 -9.68 -3.96
CA THR A 55 4.45 -9.03 -2.65
C THR A 55 3.88 -7.61 -2.59
N SER A 56 3.76 -6.92 -3.73
CA SER A 56 3.16 -5.59 -3.82
C SER A 56 1.66 -5.58 -3.47
N ILE A 57 0.93 -6.64 -3.82
CA ILE A 57 -0.53 -6.64 -3.86
C ILE A 57 -1.15 -7.65 -2.88
N CYS A 58 -0.46 -8.72 -2.51
CA CYS A 58 -1.07 -9.87 -1.81
C CYS A 58 -1.75 -9.50 -0.48
N PHE A 59 -1.13 -8.65 0.36
CA PHE A 59 -1.74 -8.24 1.63
C PHE A 59 -2.94 -7.31 1.44
N PHE A 60 -2.90 -6.47 0.41
CA PHE A 60 -4.05 -5.68 0.01
C PHE A 60 -5.17 -6.55 -0.55
N LEU A 61 -4.85 -7.63 -1.28
CA LEU A 61 -5.83 -8.63 -1.73
C LEU A 61 -6.51 -9.32 -0.57
N VAL A 62 -5.73 -9.87 0.36
CA VAL A 62 -6.25 -10.54 1.56
C VAL A 62 -7.15 -9.59 2.36
N SER A 63 -6.70 -8.35 2.58
CA SER A 63 -7.47 -7.33 3.29
C SER A 63 -8.81 -7.04 2.61
N GLY A 64 -8.80 -6.88 1.29
CA GLY A 64 -10.01 -6.62 0.52
C GLY A 64 -10.98 -7.79 0.51
N ILE A 65 -10.50 -9.02 0.34
CA ILE A 65 -11.32 -10.23 0.42
C ILE A 65 -11.97 -10.31 1.81
N CYS A 66 -11.19 -10.18 2.89
CA CYS A 66 -11.71 -10.17 4.25
C CYS A 66 -12.80 -9.10 4.45
N TYR A 67 -12.60 -7.90 3.90
CA TYR A 67 -13.58 -6.82 3.96
C TYR A 67 -14.90 -7.20 3.25
N LEU A 68 -14.81 -7.77 2.05
CA LEU A 68 -15.97 -8.14 1.23
C LEU A 68 -16.74 -9.35 1.78
N VAL A 69 -16.07 -10.29 2.44
CA VAL A 69 -16.67 -11.55 2.93
C VAL A 69 -17.16 -11.49 4.38
N GLY A 70 -17.25 -10.30 4.97
CA GLY A 70 -17.88 -10.08 6.28
C GLY A 70 -16.92 -9.89 7.45
N TYR A 71 -15.60 -10.05 7.27
CA TYR A 71 -14.58 -9.67 8.26
C TYR A 71 -14.20 -8.19 8.12
N LYS A 72 -15.21 -7.32 8.14
CA LYS A 72 -15.08 -5.90 7.78
C LYS A 72 -13.99 -5.17 8.56
N ASP A 73 -13.96 -5.32 9.88
CA ASP A 73 -12.96 -4.63 10.71
C ASP A 73 -11.54 -5.09 10.37
N PHE A 74 -11.32 -6.40 10.29
CA PHE A 74 -10.02 -6.98 9.96
C PHE A 74 -9.54 -6.52 8.58
N GLY A 75 -10.42 -6.62 7.57
CA GLY A 75 -10.13 -6.18 6.21
C GLY A 75 -9.90 -4.68 6.12
N LEU A 76 -10.68 -3.87 6.82
CA LEU A 76 -10.56 -2.40 6.82
C LEU A 76 -9.23 -1.95 7.44
N LEU A 77 -8.79 -2.56 8.54
CA LEU A 77 -7.49 -2.26 9.14
C LEU A 77 -6.34 -2.59 8.19
N GLY A 78 -6.41 -3.73 7.49
CA GLY A 78 -5.40 -4.13 6.50
C GLY A 78 -5.38 -3.23 5.26
N ILE A 79 -6.55 -2.79 4.79
CA ILE A 79 -6.68 -1.78 3.73
C ILE A 79 -6.05 -0.47 4.20
N PHE A 80 -6.40 0.03 5.39
CA PHE A 80 -5.78 1.23 5.96
C PHE A 80 -4.27 1.12 6.07
N GLY A 81 -3.72 -0.04 6.47
CA GLY A 81 -2.29 -0.28 6.46
C GLY A 81 -1.68 -0.01 5.09
N SER A 82 -2.17 -0.68 4.04
CA SER A 82 -1.66 -0.49 2.68
C SER A 82 -1.82 0.95 2.17
N GLN A 83 -3.01 1.52 2.31
CA GLN A 83 -3.33 2.82 1.70
C GLN A 83 -2.67 3.98 2.43
N LEU A 84 -2.53 3.93 3.76
CA LEU A 84 -1.73 4.90 4.49
C LEU A 84 -0.24 4.77 4.16
N GLY A 85 0.27 3.53 4.03
CA GLY A 85 1.63 3.30 3.59
C GLY A 85 1.91 3.90 2.21
N ALA A 86 1.00 3.73 1.26
CA ALA A 86 1.09 4.37 -0.07
C ALA A 86 1.01 5.90 0.01
N ALA A 87 0.04 6.45 0.73
CA ALA A 87 -0.17 7.90 0.86
C ALA A 87 1.06 8.60 1.45
N PHE A 88 1.56 8.07 2.58
CA PHE A 88 2.73 8.64 3.23
C PHE A 88 4.02 8.37 2.44
N SER A 89 4.14 7.24 1.72
CA SER A 89 5.29 7.00 0.85
C SER A 89 5.41 8.06 -0.23
N GLY A 90 4.30 8.49 -0.86
CA GLY A 90 4.32 9.57 -1.85
C GLY A 90 4.87 10.89 -1.28
N ILE A 91 4.43 11.27 -0.07
CA ILE A 91 4.90 12.49 0.60
C ILE A 91 6.37 12.40 0.98
N LEU A 92 6.76 11.28 1.61
CA LEU A 92 8.13 11.08 2.06
C LEU A 92 9.09 11.05 0.88
N LYS A 93 8.68 10.47 -0.26
CA LYS A 93 9.47 10.49 -1.49
C LYS A 93 9.77 11.89 -2.00
N VAL A 94 8.81 12.80 -1.96
CA VAL A 94 9.06 14.21 -2.26
C VAL A 94 9.94 14.85 -1.17
N ALA A 95 9.77 14.49 0.09
CA ALA A 95 10.53 15.07 1.21
C ALA A 95 12.00 14.64 1.26
N PHE A 96 12.33 13.40 0.88
CA PHE A 96 13.72 12.92 0.78
C PHE A 96 14.32 13.25 -0.59
N ALA A 97 13.56 13.06 -1.68
CA ALA A 97 14.00 13.28 -3.06
C ALA A 97 15.28 12.51 -3.45
N HIS A 98 15.58 11.39 -2.78
CA HIS A 98 16.76 10.58 -3.09
C HIS A 98 16.55 9.72 -4.35
N PRO A 99 17.61 9.49 -5.14
CA PRO A 99 17.54 8.72 -6.38
C PRO A 99 17.31 7.24 -6.14
N ARG A 100 16.96 6.54 -7.22
CA ARG A 100 17.03 5.07 -7.27
C ARG A 100 18.46 4.63 -7.65
N PRO A 101 18.85 3.39 -7.34
CA PRO A 101 20.19 2.89 -7.65
C PRO A 101 20.58 3.06 -9.12
N PHE A 102 19.73 2.59 -10.04
CA PHE A 102 19.97 2.71 -11.49
C PHE A 102 19.92 4.15 -12.03
N TRP A 103 19.40 5.12 -11.25
CA TRP A 103 19.48 6.54 -11.64
C TRP A 103 20.89 7.09 -11.39
N LYS A 104 21.52 6.70 -10.28
CA LYS A 104 22.83 7.25 -9.88
C LYS A 104 24.00 6.43 -10.44
N TYR A 105 23.87 5.10 -10.49
CA TYR A 105 24.95 4.18 -10.84
C TYR A 105 24.65 3.47 -12.17
N PHE A 106 25.48 3.73 -13.19
CA PHE A 106 25.26 3.23 -14.56
C PHE A 106 25.45 1.71 -14.71
N ASN A 107 26.13 1.09 -13.75
CA ASN A 107 26.47 -0.33 -13.72
C ASN A 107 25.42 -1.18 -12.96
N ILE A 108 24.34 -0.54 -12.48
CA ILE A 108 23.18 -1.23 -11.92
C ILE A 108 22.11 -1.31 -13.00
N ASP A 109 21.68 -2.54 -13.29
CA ASP A 109 20.65 -2.78 -14.29
C ASP A 109 19.26 -2.47 -13.73
N ALA A 110 18.44 -1.80 -14.55
CA ALA A 110 17.06 -1.46 -14.24
C ALA A 110 16.10 -2.53 -14.79
N LEU A 111 15.73 -3.52 -13.96
CA LEU A 111 14.71 -4.51 -14.37
C LEU A 111 13.29 -3.93 -14.30
N LEU A 112 13.12 -2.79 -13.62
CA LEU A 112 11.87 -2.04 -13.57
C LEU A 112 12.13 -0.54 -13.67
N CYS A 113 11.52 0.09 -14.67
CA CYS A 113 11.64 1.52 -14.96
C CYS A 113 10.66 2.37 -14.14
N SER A 114 10.94 2.48 -12.84
CA SER A 114 10.12 3.25 -11.90
C SER A 114 10.36 4.76 -12.03
N LYS A 115 9.29 5.56 -12.16
CA LYS A 115 9.32 7.02 -12.41
C LYS A 115 8.96 7.85 -11.16
N ASP A 116 9.57 7.52 -10.03
CA ASP A 116 9.30 8.11 -8.72
C ASP A 116 10.53 7.96 -7.82
N PHE A 117 10.70 8.82 -6.80
CA PHE A 117 11.94 8.85 -6.00
C PHE A 117 12.17 7.53 -5.26
N GLY A 118 13.42 7.24 -4.90
CA GLY A 118 13.82 5.97 -4.30
C GLY A 118 13.42 5.82 -2.82
N ALA A 119 13.53 6.89 -2.04
CA ALA A 119 13.40 6.85 -0.59
C ALA A 119 12.05 7.36 -0.06
N PRO A 120 11.38 6.67 0.87
CA PRO A 120 11.57 5.26 1.25
C PRO A 120 10.96 4.32 0.20
N SER A 121 11.28 3.03 0.27
CA SER A 121 10.68 2.05 -0.63
C SER A 121 9.16 1.93 -0.42
N GLY A 122 8.38 2.26 -1.46
CA GLY A 122 6.92 2.21 -1.43
C GLY A 122 6.36 0.79 -1.29
N HIS A 123 7.06 -0.23 -1.83
CA HIS A 123 6.68 -1.64 -1.62
C HIS A 123 6.86 -2.05 -0.16
N ALA A 124 8.03 -1.77 0.42
CA ALA A 124 8.30 -2.05 1.83
C ALA A 124 7.33 -1.29 2.75
N MET A 125 6.97 -0.05 2.40
CA MET A 125 6.10 0.79 3.21
C MET A 125 4.62 0.41 3.10
N SER A 126 4.07 0.35 1.88
CA SER A 126 2.65 0.03 1.64
C SER A 126 2.31 -1.42 1.95
N ALA A 127 2.96 -2.37 1.27
CA ALA A 127 2.69 -3.79 1.48
C ALA A 127 3.14 -4.21 2.90
N GLY A 128 4.26 -3.69 3.39
CA GLY A 128 4.73 -3.94 4.75
C GLY A 128 3.77 -3.44 5.83
N ALA A 129 3.14 -2.27 5.67
CA ALA A 129 2.19 -1.77 6.66
C ALA A 129 0.97 -2.70 6.76
N SER A 130 0.45 -3.16 5.63
CA SER A 130 -0.63 -4.15 5.60
C SER A 130 -0.18 -5.49 6.20
N LEU A 131 0.98 -6.01 5.80
CA LEU A 131 1.60 -7.21 6.37
C LEU A 131 1.72 -7.13 7.90
N PHE A 132 2.21 -6.02 8.45
CA PHE A 132 2.40 -5.87 9.89
C PHE A 132 1.08 -5.72 10.65
N VAL A 133 0.07 -5.05 10.07
CA VAL A 133 -1.28 -5.01 10.65
C VAL A 133 -1.88 -6.41 10.70
N LEU A 134 -1.92 -7.11 9.56
CA LEU A 134 -2.49 -8.46 9.45
C LEU A 134 -1.68 -9.46 10.28
N GLY A 135 -0.36 -9.35 10.26
CA GLY A 135 0.57 -10.17 11.02
C GLY A 135 0.39 -10.00 12.53
N TYR A 136 0.19 -8.77 13.02
CA TYR A 136 -0.13 -8.53 14.43
C TYR A 136 -1.45 -9.20 14.84
N LEU A 137 -2.48 -9.09 14.00
CA LEU A 137 -3.77 -9.73 14.25
C LEU A 137 -3.66 -11.26 14.20
N TRP A 138 -2.88 -11.82 13.26
CA TRP A 138 -2.60 -13.25 13.17
C TRP A 138 -1.81 -13.76 14.38
N MET A 139 -0.89 -12.95 14.90
CA MET A 139 -0.15 -13.27 16.12
C MET A 139 -1.04 -13.32 17.36
N LYS A 140 -2.17 -12.60 17.37
CA LYS A 140 -3.16 -12.62 18.44
C LYS A 140 -4.07 -13.85 18.42
N SER A 141 -4.20 -14.56 17.28
CA SER A 141 -5.14 -15.69 17.13
C SER A 141 -4.72 -17.00 17.85
N GLY A 142 -3.70 -16.97 18.70
CA GLY A 142 -3.19 -18.14 19.43
C GLY A 142 -2.37 -19.12 18.58
N GLY A 143 -1.55 -19.96 19.23
CA GLY A 143 -0.75 -21.00 18.60
C GLY A 143 0.41 -20.54 17.70
N TRP A 144 1.44 -21.38 17.55
CA TRP A 144 2.52 -21.28 16.55
C TRP A 144 3.23 -19.92 16.47
N ARG A 145 3.32 -19.19 17.59
CA ARG A 145 3.82 -17.80 17.62
C ARG A 145 5.18 -17.64 16.92
N TYR A 146 6.11 -18.56 17.17
CA TYR A 146 7.44 -18.53 16.56
C TYR A 146 7.40 -18.78 15.05
N LEU A 147 6.61 -19.75 14.58
CA LEU A 147 6.43 -20.02 13.15
C LEU A 147 5.85 -18.80 12.42
N LYS A 148 4.83 -18.15 13.00
CA LYS A 148 4.23 -16.93 12.45
C LYS A 148 5.26 -15.80 12.32
N LEU A 149 6.10 -15.61 13.33
CA LEU A 149 7.20 -14.62 13.29
C LEU A 149 8.22 -14.95 12.20
N VAL A 150 8.61 -16.22 12.07
CA VAL A 150 9.53 -16.68 11.02
C VAL A 150 8.96 -16.40 9.63
N ILE A 151 7.67 -16.71 9.41
CA ILE A 151 7.01 -16.45 8.13
C ILE A 151 7.00 -14.94 7.80
N ILE A 152 6.65 -14.09 8.76
CA ILE A 152 6.67 -12.63 8.57
C ILE A 152 8.09 -12.15 8.24
N ALA A 153 9.10 -12.63 8.96
CA ALA A 153 10.49 -12.27 8.72
C ALA A 153 10.99 -12.70 7.33
N ILE A 154 10.64 -13.91 6.89
CA ILE A 154 10.97 -14.41 5.54
C ILE A 154 10.37 -13.50 4.47
N ILE A 155 9.10 -13.09 4.61
CA ILE A 155 8.43 -12.22 3.64
C ILE A 155 9.13 -10.86 3.56
N VAL A 156 9.49 -10.27 4.70
CA VAL A 156 10.23 -9.00 4.78
C VAL A 156 11.59 -9.11 4.09
N ILE A 157 12.34 -10.19 4.34
CA ILE A 157 13.65 -10.43 3.74
C ILE A 157 13.55 -10.65 2.24
N ILE A 158 12.63 -11.52 1.78
CA ILE A 158 12.43 -11.81 0.35
C ILE A 158 12.03 -10.55 -0.41
N THR A 159 11.10 -9.77 0.14
CA THR A 159 10.67 -8.52 -0.50
C THR A 159 11.82 -7.52 -0.56
N GLY A 160 12.63 -7.39 0.50
CA GLY A 160 13.79 -6.50 0.50
C GLY A 160 14.86 -6.94 -0.51
N TYR A 161 15.18 -8.23 -0.55
CA TYR A 161 16.13 -8.79 -1.51
C TYR A 161 15.66 -8.54 -2.94
N ASP A 162 14.40 -8.83 -3.22
CA ASP A 162 13.76 -8.62 -4.52
C ASP A 162 13.88 -7.16 -5.01
N ARG A 163 13.65 -6.17 -4.13
CA ARG A 163 13.78 -4.75 -4.50
C ARG A 163 15.21 -4.33 -4.84
N MET A 164 16.21 -4.94 -4.20
CA MET A 164 17.63 -4.72 -4.55
C MET A 164 18.00 -5.46 -5.84
N TYR A 165 17.54 -6.70 -6.00
CA TYR A 165 17.76 -7.51 -7.20
C TYR A 165 17.26 -6.79 -8.46
N LEU A 166 16.05 -6.22 -8.40
CA LEU A 166 15.45 -5.46 -9.50
C LEU A 166 16.14 -4.10 -9.77
N GLY A 167 17.14 -3.71 -8.97
CA GLY A 167 17.91 -2.47 -9.12
C GLY A 167 17.15 -1.19 -8.73
N VAL A 168 15.97 -1.32 -8.10
CA VAL A 168 15.06 -0.20 -7.89
C VAL A 168 15.19 0.49 -6.53
N HIS A 169 15.80 -0.15 -5.53
CA HIS A 169 16.01 0.43 -4.20
C HIS A 169 17.33 -0.01 -3.57
N PHE A 170 17.95 0.89 -2.81
CA PHE A 170 19.03 0.55 -1.89
C PHE A 170 18.48 -0.11 -0.60
N TYR A 171 19.33 -0.85 0.12
CA TYR A 171 18.93 -1.53 1.36
C TYR A 171 18.38 -0.55 2.42
N PHE A 172 18.97 0.64 2.55
CA PHE A 172 18.57 1.61 3.58
C PHE A 172 17.19 2.22 3.27
N GLN A 173 16.88 2.46 2.00
CA GLN A 173 15.54 2.91 1.56
C GLN A 173 14.45 1.86 1.89
N ILE A 174 14.80 0.58 1.83
CA ILE A 174 13.92 -0.55 2.18
C ILE A 174 13.72 -0.61 3.70
N ILE A 175 14.81 -0.51 4.47
CA ILE A 175 14.76 -0.49 5.95
C ILE A 175 13.92 0.70 6.44
N LEU A 176 14.12 1.88 5.87
CA LEU A 176 13.33 3.07 6.19
C LEU A 176 11.85 2.86 5.84
N GLY A 177 11.56 2.26 4.69
CA GLY A 177 10.20 1.87 4.30
C GLY A 177 9.54 0.95 5.33
N TYR A 178 10.26 -0.08 5.81
CA TYR A 178 9.75 -0.98 6.84
C TYR A 178 9.60 -0.32 8.22
N SER A 179 10.47 0.64 8.59
CA SER A 179 10.29 1.35 9.86
C SER A 179 9.01 2.21 9.84
N PHE A 180 8.74 2.89 8.73
CA PHE A 180 7.47 3.62 8.55
C PHE A 180 6.26 2.69 8.48
N ALA A 181 6.38 1.56 7.77
CA ALA A 181 5.33 0.53 7.76
C ALA A 181 4.98 0.04 9.17
N LEU A 182 6.00 -0.24 9.99
CA LEU A 182 5.83 -0.70 11.36
C LEU A 182 5.20 0.39 12.24
N LEU A 183 5.59 1.66 12.05
CA LEU A 183 4.98 2.79 12.74
C LEU A 183 3.49 2.92 12.40
N ILE A 184 3.14 2.89 11.11
CA ILE A 184 1.75 2.94 10.64
C ILE A 184 0.96 1.77 11.25
N ALA A 185 1.49 0.55 11.16
CA ALA A 185 0.83 -0.62 11.72
C ALA A 185 0.62 -0.50 13.24
N ALA A 186 1.64 -0.06 13.98
CA ALA A 186 1.56 0.14 15.42
C ALA A 186 0.50 1.17 15.82
N ILE A 187 0.33 2.24 15.03
CA ILE A 187 -0.72 3.24 15.23
C ILE A 187 -2.10 2.64 14.93
N ILE A 188 -2.27 1.91 13.83
CA ILE A 188 -3.56 1.32 13.40
C ILE A 188 -4.06 0.29 14.42
N VAL A 189 -3.18 -0.61 14.87
CA VAL A 189 -3.53 -1.70 15.81
C VAL A 189 -3.58 -1.23 17.27
N TYR A 190 -3.27 0.04 17.53
CA TYR A 190 -3.41 0.61 18.85
C TYR A 190 -4.91 0.62 19.25
N PRO A 191 -5.30 0.12 20.44
CA PRO A 191 -6.70 -0.11 20.76
C PRO A 191 -7.61 1.11 20.62
N GLN A 192 -7.11 2.31 20.87
CA GLN A 192 -7.88 3.55 20.71
C GLN A 192 -8.13 3.86 19.23
N THR A 193 -7.13 3.69 18.38
CA THR A 193 -7.24 3.87 16.92
C THR A 193 -8.18 2.83 16.33
N THR A 194 -8.00 1.55 16.68
CA THR A 194 -8.89 0.48 16.20
C THR A 194 -10.34 0.75 16.57
N LYS A 195 -10.62 1.17 17.81
CA LYS A 195 -11.97 1.59 18.24
C LYS A 195 -12.48 2.78 17.44
N LEU A 196 -11.64 3.78 17.16
CA LEU A 196 -12.02 4.92 16.34
C LEU A 196 -12.42 4.48 14.93
N VAL A 197 -11.64 3.59 14.30
CA VAL A 197 -11.93 3.02 12.99
C VAL A 197 -13.29 2.31 12.97
N GLN A 198 -13.57 1.48 13.98
CA GLN A 198 -14.87 0.80 14.13
C GLN A 198 -16.03 1.79 14.33
N ARG A 199 -15.79 2.90 15.03
CA ARG A 199 -16.78 3.96 15.23
C ARG A 199 -17.10 4.74 13.96
N ILE A 200 -16.17 4.85 13.01
CA ILE A 200 -16.43 5.53 11.71
C ILE A 200 -17.64 4.90 11.02
N GLY A 201 -17.81 3.58 11.09
CA GLY A 201 -18.95 2.89 10.48
C GLY A 201 -20.30 3.21 11.15
N ASN A 202 -20.31 3.60 12.43
CA ASN A 202 -21.53 3.61 13.24
C ASN A 202 -21.90 5.01 13.78
N GLU A 203 -20.92 5.86 14.04
CA GLU A 203 -21.06 7.16 14.68
C GLU A 203 -20.85 8.31 13.69
N LYS A 204 -21.88 9.15 13.49
CA LYS A 204 -21.83 10.30 12.58
C LYS A 204 -20.66 11.24 12.88
N LEU A 205 -20.36 11.49 14.16
CA LEU A 205 -19.27 12.38 14.56
C LEU A 205 -17.89 11.79 14.23
N ALA A 206 -17.69 10.49 14.43
CA ALA A 206 -16.44 9.82 14.06
C ALA A 206 -16.23 9.85 12.53
N PHE A 207 -17.30 9.62 11.76
CA PHE A 207 -17.28 9.78 10.31
C PHE A 207 -16.87 11.21 9.89
N ILE A 208 -17.52 12.26 10.41
CA ILE A 208 -17.19 13.65 10.07
C ILE A 208 -15.74 13.97 10.41
N LYS A 209 -15.26 13.58 11.60
CA LYS A 209 -13.86 13.77 12.02
C LYS A 209 -12.89 13.07 11.07
N SER A 210 -13.23 11.88 10.57
CA SER A 210 -12.39 11.19 9.57
C SER A 210 -12.30 11.97 8.25
N GLN A 211 -13.41 12.54 7.76
CA GLN A 211 -13.41 13.33 6.52
C GLN A 211 -12.55 14.59 6.65
N VAL A 212 -12.66 15.29 7.79
CA VAL A 212 -11.81 16.46 8.08
C VAL A 212 -10.34 16.07 8.13
N LEU A 213 -9.99 14.95 8.79
CA LEU A 213 -8.62 14.45 8.84
C LEU A 213 -8.06 14.18 7.44
N TRP A 214 -8.80 13.48 6.59
CA TRP A 214 -8.36 13.17 5.23
C TRP A 214 -8.18 14.42 4.37
N LEU A 215 -9.08 15.40 4.50
CA LEU A 215 -8.95 16.67 3.80
C LEU A 215 -7.72 17.45 4.26
N VAL A 216 -7.47 17.53 5.57
CA VAL A 216 -6.29 18.20 6.12
C VAL A 216 -5.01 17.53 5.60
N LEU A 217 -4.93 16.20 5.66
CA LEU A 217 -3.77 15.46 5.16
C LEU A 217 -3.57 15.63 3.66
N LEU A 218 -4.65 15.66 2.88
CA LEU A 218 -4.60 15.93 1.44
C LEU A 218 -4.04 17.33 1.17
N VAL A 219 -4.58 18.36 1.82
CA VAL A 219 -4.13 19.76 1.66
C VAL A 219 -2.66 19.92 2.05
N LEU A 220 -2.25 19.35 3.20
CA LEU A 220 -0.85 19.36 3.62
C LEU A 220 0.05 18.66 2.61
N SER A 221 -0.40 17.53 2.04
CA SER A 221 0.37 16.82 1.01
C SER A 221 0.52 17.66 -0.26
N THR A 222 -0.53 18.36 -0.69
CA THR A 222 -0.49 19.27 -1.84
C THR A 222 0.49 20.42 -1.58
N ILE A 223 0.47 21.03 -0.39
CA ILE A 223 1.40 22.09 -0.01
C ILE A 223 2.85 21.56 -0.09
N ILE A 224 3.14 20.41 0.51
CA ILE A 224 4.49 19.83 0.47
C ILE A 224 4.94 19.61 -0.98
N CYS A 225 4.06 19.08 -1.84
CA CYS A 225 4.40 18.82 -3.24
C CYS A 225 4.60 20.10 -4.06
N LEU A 226 3.84 21.15 -3.81
CA LEU A 226 3.95 22.41 -4.55
C LEU A 226 5.15 23.28 -4.13
N PHE A 227 5.56 23.21 -2.87
CA PHE A 227 6.61 24.08 -2.34
C PHE A 227 7.97 23.38 -2.19
N ARG A 228 8.06 22.07 -2.42
CA ARG A 228 9.33 21.36 -2.32
C ARG A 228 10.16 21.50 -3.60
N ASN A 229 11.18 22.35 -3.54
CA ASN A 229 12.26 22.35 -4.51
C ASN A 229 13.17 21.14 -4.24
N SER A 230 13.18 20.19 -5.17
CA SER A 230 14.02 18.99 -5.07
C SER A 230 15.30 19.21 -5.87
N GLU A 231 16.44 18.87 -5.29
CA GLU A 231 17.70 18.82 -6.02
C GLU A 231 17.63 17.73 -7.09
N TRP A 232 18.19 18.00 -8.26
CA TRP A 232 18.15 17.09 -9.40
C TRP A 232 19.50 17.02 -10.06
N ASP A 233 20.07 15.82 -10.11
CA ASP A 233 21.29 15.55 -10.84
C ASP A 233 20.95 15.18 -12.30
N PRO A 234 21.46 15.90 -13.30
CA PRO A 234 21.27 15.55 -14.72
C PRO A 234 21.69 14.12 -15.08
N MET A 235 22.63 13.52 -14.34
CA MET A 235 23.01 12.11 -14.55
C MET A 235 21.85 11.15 -14.31
N TRP A 236 20.91 11.47 -13.42
CA TRP A 236 19.73 10.63 -13.17
C TRP A 236 18.87 10.48 -14.40
N SER A 237 18.64 11.58 -15.13
CA SER A 237 17.94 11.57 -16.41
C SER A 237 18.68 10.75 -17.47
N GLN A 238 20.00 10.94 -17.58
CA GLN A 238 20.82 10.24 -18.57
C GLN A 238 20.85 8.72 -18.33
N ASN A 239 21.08 8.29 -17.09
CA ASN A 239 21.13 6.88 -16.74
C ASN A 239 19.76 6.21 -16.88
N TYR A 240 18.69 6.90 -16.50
CA TYR A 240 17.33 6.41 -16.71
C TYR A 240 17.05 6.22 -18.20
N GLU A 241 17.31 7.22 -19.04
CA GLU A 241 17.05 7.15 -20.48
C GLU A 241 17.83 6.02 -21.14
N LYS A 242 19.09 5.83 -20.75
CA LYS A 242 19.93 4.72 -21.23
C LYS A 242 19.36 3.35 -20.84
N SER A 243 18.87 3.22 -19.60
CA SER A 243 18.37 1.94 -19.08
C SER A 243 16.95 1.61 -19.54
N CYS A 244 16.11 2.63 -19.73
CA CYS A 244 14.67 2.50 -19.91
C CYS A 244 14.13 2.98 -21.27
N GLY A 245 14.98 3.61 -22.10
CA GLY A 245 14.61 4.08 -23.45
C GLY A 245 13.51 5.14 -23.49
N LYS A 246 13.26 5.84 -22.38
CA LYS A 246 12.19 6.84 -22.24
C LYS A 246 12.74 8.08 -21.57
N GLN A 247 12.28 9.25 -22.05
CA GLN A 247 12.61 10.55 -21.46
C GLN A 247 12.28 10.58 -19.96
N PHE A 248 13.17 11.19 -19.19
CA PHE A 248 13.05 11.27 -17.73
C PHE A 248 13.19 12.70 -17.21
N VAL A 249 12.04 13.33 -16.94
CA VAL A 249 11.92 14.71 -16.47
C VAL A 249 11.46 14.76 -15.01
N ILE A 250 11.95 15.75 -14.27
CA ILE A 250 11.65 15.89 -12.83
C ILE A 250 10.16 16.16 -12.58
N GLU A 251 9.49 16.87 -13.49
CA GLU A 251 8.07 17.20 -13.36
C GLU A 251 7.21 15.92 -13.29
N ASP A 252 7.48 14.94 -14.14
CA ASP A 252 6.78 13.65 -14.16
C ASP A 252 6.99 12.89 -12.84
N VAL A 253 8.21 12.95 -12.30
CA VAL A 253 8.56 12.35 -11.01
C VAL A 253 7.76 13.01 -9.89
N LEU A 254 7.76 14.34 -9.82
CA LEU A 254 7.02 15.08 -8.80
C LEU A 254 5.51 14.81 -8.90
N VAL A 255 4.94 14.83 -10.11
CA VAL A 255 3.53 14.50 -10.35
C VAL A 255 3.21 13.08 -9.91
N LYS A 256 4.07 12.10 -10.22
CA LYS A 256 3.84 10.71 -9.81
C LYS A 256 3.84 10.56 -8.28
N ASN A 257 4.82 11.14 -7.59
CA ASN A 257 4.90 11.05 -6.13
C ASN A 257 3.75 11.81 -5.43
N ALA A 258 3.38 12.98 -5.95
CA ALA A 258 2.23 13.75 -5.48
C ALA A 258 0.92 12.98 -5.73
N ALA A 259 0.76 12.36 -6.89
CA ALA A 259 -0.39 11.49 -7.14
C ALA A 259 -0.48 10.39 -6.08
N ASP A 260 0.62 9.77 -5.65
CA ASP A 260 0.59 8.76 -4.61
C ASP A 260 0.11 9.30 -3.25
N SER A 261 0.37 10.56 -2.89
CA SER A 261 -0.17 11.16 -1.66
C SER A 261 -1.70 11.38 -1.69
N TYR A 262 -2.29 11.49 -2.89
CA TYR A 262 -3.73 11.69 -3.06
C TYR A 262 -4.55 10.44 -2.71
N VAL A 263 -3.90 9.35 -2.25
CA VAL A 263 -4.58 8.17 -1.66
C VAL A 263 -5.39 8.59 -0.43
N PHE A 264 -5.10 9.72 0.24
CA PHE A 264 -5.98 10.26 1.27
C PHE A 264 -7.42 10.51 0.78
N SER A 265 -7.60 10.92 -0.47
CA SER A 265 -8.95 11.08 -1.03
C SER A 265 -9.65 9.73 -1.22
N LEU A 266 -8.89 8.69 -1.61
CA LEU A 266 -9.40 7.32 -1.65
C LEU A 266 -9.82 6.84 -0.26
N LEU A 267 -9.04 7.14 0.77
CA LEU A 267 -9.36 6.82 2.15
C LEU A 267 -10.62 7.56 2.63
N ALA A 268 -10.83 8.81 2.21
CA ALA A 268 -12.05 9.56 2.48
C ALA A 268 -13.29 8.92 1.84
N GLY A 269 -13.18 8.48 0.59
CA GLY A 269 -14.22 7.71 -0.09
C GLY A 269 -14.49 6.37 0.59
N LEU A 270 -13.42 5.67 0.99
CA LEU A 270 -13.51 4.38 1.68
C LEU A 270 -14.27 4.51 3.01
N THR A 271 -13.95 5.51 3.83
CA THR A 271 -14.65 5.73 5.10
C THR A 271 -16.09 6.18 4.89
N ALA A 272 -16.38 6.96 3.85
CA ALA A 272 -17.75 7.31 3.47
C ALA A 272 -18.56 6.09 3.05
N GLY A 273 -18.01 5.24 2.20
CA GLY A 273 -18.68 4.01 1.77
C GLY A 273 -18.90 3.04 2.93
N HIS A 274 -17.92 2.92 3.83
CA HIS A 274 -18.03 2.09 5.03
C HIS A 274 -19.15 2.58 5.97
N TYR A 275 -19.24 3.90 6.21
CA TYR A 275 -20.32 4.51 7.00
C TYR A 275 -21.71 4.31 6.36
N LEU A 276 -21.82 4.43 5.03
CA LEU A 276 -23.08 4.15 4.33
C LEU A 276 -23.49 2.67 4.41
N GLN A 277 -22.54 1.78 4.60
CA GLN A 277 -22.77 0.35 4.71
C GLN A 277 -23.29 -0.11 6.09
N ARG A 278 -23.46 0.81 7.06
CA ARG A 278 -23.78 0.50 8.47
C ARG A 278 -25.01 -0.37 8.71
N ASN A 279 -26.02 -0.26 7.85
CA ASN A 279 -27.27 -1.01 7.98
C ASN A 279 -27.28 -2.32 7.18
N ASN A 280 -26.21 -2.65 6.45
CA ASN A 280 -26.15 -3.86 5.64
C ASN A 280 -25.57 -5.04 6.43
N SER A 281 -26.31 -6.14 6.43
CA SER A 281 -25.89 -7.41 7.01
C SER A 281 -24.69 -7.98 6.26
N ALA A 282 -23.75 -8.56 7.01
CA ALA A 282 -22.62 -9.29 6.43
C ALA A 282 -23.10 -10.56 5.71
N THR A 283 -22.41 -10.91 4.63
CA THR A 283 -22.60 -12.18 3.93
C THR A 283 -21.74 -13.24 4.61
N GLU A 284 -22.24 -14.46 4.76
CA GLU A 284 -21.43 -15.55 5.34
C GLU A 284 -20.31 -15.96 4.38
N PRO A 285 -19.07 -16.17 4.89
CA PRO A 285 -17.91 -16.48 4.06
C PRO A 285 -17.91 -17.96 3.64
N THR A 286 -18.70 -18.29 2.62
CA THR A 286 -18.59 -19.59 1.93
C THR A 286 -17.45 -19.56 0.91
N VAL A 287 -16.91 -20.72 0.50
CA VAL A 287 -15.84 -20.80 -0.52
C VAL A 287 -16.22 -20.04 -1.79
N LEU A 288 -17.47 -20.19 -2.26
CA LEU A 288 -17.97 -19.49 -3.44
C LEU A 288 -17.97 -17.97 -3.25
N VAL A 289 -18.38 -17.48 -2.08
CA VAL A 289 -18.36 -16.04 -1.74
C VAL A 289 -16.92 -15.51 -1.70
N VAL A 290 -15.98 -16.27 -1.15
CA VAL A 290 -14.56 -15.91 -1.09
C VAL A 290 -13.95 -15.82 -2.48
N VAL A 291 -14.18 -16.83 -3.32
CA VAL A 291 -13.68 -16.85 -4.71
C VAL A 291 -14.28 -15.67 -5.50
N PHE A 292 -15.59 -15.45 -5.39
CA PHE A 292 -16.25 -14.32 -6.06
C PHE A 292 -15.71 -12.97 -5.57
N ALA A 293 -15.53 -12.79 -4.26
CA ALA A 293 -14.96 -11.58 -3.69
C ALA A 293 -13.52 -11.34 -4.15
N ALA A 294 -12.72 -12.40 -4.30
CA ALA A 294 -11.37 -12.30 -4.83
C ALA A 294 -11.36 -11.81 -6.29
N PHE A 295 -12.20 -12.38 -7.16
CA PHE A 295 -12.35 -11.90 -8.55
C PHE A 295 -12.86 -10.47 -8.62
N LEU A 296 -13.84 -10.11 -7.79
CA LEU A 296 -14.39 -8.76 -7.75
C LEU A 296 -13.33 -7.74 -7.31
N HIS A 297 -12.55 -8.07 -6.29
CA HIS A 297 -11.46 -7.24 -5.79
C HIS A 297 -10.33 -7.08 -6.82
N LEU A 298 -9.88 -8.19 -7.42
CA LEU A 298 -8.86 -8.17 -8.48
C LEU A 298 -9.32 -7.37 -9.70
N GLY A 299 -10.56 -7.57 -10.15
CA GLY A 299 -11.15 -6.81 -11.24
C GLY A 299 -11.21 -5.32 -10.93
N PHE A 300 -11.63 -4.95 -9.72
CA PHE A 300 -11.64 -3.55 -9.29
C PHE A 300 -10.25 -2.94 -9.28
N ILE A 301 -9.24 -3.64 -8.75
CA ILE A 301 -7.85 -3.16 -8.72
C ILE A 301 -7.32 -2.96 -10.13
N ASN A 302 -7.52 -3.93 -11.03
CA ASN A 302 -6.99 -3.85 -12.39
C ASN A 302 -7.61 -2.69 -13.18
N ILE A 303 -8.93 -2.53 -13.09
CA ILE A 303 -9.64 -1.38 -13.68
C ILE A 303 -9.11 -0.08 -13.06
N PHE A 304 -9.06 0.00 -11.73
CA PHE A 304 -8.61 1.19 -11.01
C PHE A 304 -7.19 1.61 -11.44
N LEU A 305 -6.23 0.68 -11.41
CA LEU A 305 -4.84 0.95 -11.79
C LEU A 305 -4.72 1.42 -13.24
N LYS A 306 -5.38 0.71 -14.17
CA LYS A 306 -5.33 1.04 -15.61
C LYS A 306 -5.84 2.44 -15.91
N TYR A 307 -6.98 2.83 -15.35
CA TYR A 307 -7.54 4.17 -15.57
C TYR A 307 -6.75 5.24 -14.81
N LEU A 308 -6.32 4.96 -13.59
CA LEU A 308 -5.54 5.90 -12.77
C LEU A 308 -4.22 6.28 -13.45
N GLU A 309 -3.50 5.31 -14.01
CA GLU A 309 -2.23 5.57 -14.73
C GLU A 309 -2.47 6.47 -15.94
N GLY A 310 -3.49 6.17 -16.76
CA GLY A 310 -3.89 7.02 -17.88
C GLY A 310 -4.24 8.44 -17.45
N PHE A 311 -4.94 8.62 -16.32
CA PHE A 311 -5.26 9.94 -15.80
C PHE A 311 -4.05 10.70 -15.28
N ILE A 312 -3.12 10.05 -14.58
CA ILE A 312 -1.89 10.71 -14.11
C ILE A 312 -1.07 11.23 -15.29
N THR A 313 -1.03 10.48 -16.40
CA THR A 313 -0.35 10.93 -17.63
C THR A 313 -1.07 12.06 -18.36
N LEU A 314 -2.39 12.20 -18.19
CA LEU A 314 -3.23 13.22 -18.82
C LEU A 314 -3.42 14.46 -17.95
N SER A 315 -3.22 14.35 -16.63
CA SER A 315 -3.43 15.46 -15.70
C SER A 315 -2.36 16.51 -15.91
N SER A 316 -2.80 17.73 -16.19
CA SER A 316 -1.96 18.92 -16.07
C SER A 316 -1.50 19.09 -14.61
N THR A 317 -0.34 19.70 -14.42
CA THR A 317 0.20 20.05 -13.08
C THR A 317 -0.61 21.14 -12.37
N ASP A 318 -1.69 21.61 -12.99
CA ASP A 318 -2.55 22.64 -12.43
C ASP A 318 -3.49 22.11 -11.35
N LEU A 319 -4.11 23.06 -10.62
CA LEU A 319 -5.03 22.75 -9.53
C LEU A 319 -6.24 21.92 -10.00
N SER A 320 -6.69 22.08 -11.25
CA SER A 320 -7.87 21.39 -11.76
C SER A 320 -7.62 19.89 -11.95
N GLY A 321 -6.42 19.51 -12.45
CA GLY A 321 -5.99 18.13 -12.55
C GLY A 321 -5.94 17.44 -11.18
N TRP A 322 -5.39 18.14 -10.18
CA TRP A 322 -5.33 17.64 -8.81
C TRP A 322 -6.71 17.47 -8.16
N VAL A 323 -7.62 18.43 -8.32
CA VAL A 323 -9.00 18.32 -7.82
C VAL A 323 -9.71 17.15 -8.49
N PHE A 324 -9.55 16.99 -9.79
CA PHE A 324 -10.15 15.87 -10.52
C PHE A 324 -9.61 14.51 -10.06
N LEU A 325 -8.29 14.38 -9.86
CA LEU A 325 -7.67 13.18 -9.30
C LEU A 325 -8.23 12.85 -7.91
N ALA A 326 -8.41 13.88 -7.06
CA ALA A 326 -9.01 13.69 -5.74
C ALA A 326 -10.45 13.17 -5.85
N ILE A 327 -11.27 13.72 -6.76
CA ILE A 327 -12.65 13.25 -6.99
C ILE A 327 -12.67 11.79 -7.44
N ILE A 328 -11.87 11.41 -8.44
CA ILE A 328 -11.81 10.03 -8.93
C ILE A 328 -11.44 9.09 -7.78
N ARG A 329 -10.40 9.41 -7.02
CA ARG A 329 -9.94 8.56 -5.90
C ARG A 329 -11.01 8.43 -4.83
N TYR A 330 -11.70 9.52 -4.49
CA TYR A 330 -12.83 9.49 -3.58
C TYR A 330 -13.94 8.56 -4.08
N SER A 331 -14.34 8.71 -5.35
CA SER A 331 -15.34 7.86 -5.98
C SER A 331 -14.93 6.38 -5.96
N CYS A 332 -13.66 6.07 -6.22
CA CYS A 332 -13.15 4.71 -6.17
C CYS A 332 -13.24 4.13 -4.75
N GLY A 333 -12.81 4.87 -3.72
CA GLY A 333 -12.95 4.44 -2.32
C GLY A 333 -14.41 4.20 -1.93
N LEU A 334 -15.31 5.08 -2.36
CA LEU A 334 -16.75 4.96 -2.13
C LEU A 334 -17.33 3.72 -2.82
N ILE A 335 -16.99 3.49 -4.09
CA ILE A 335 -17.39 2.32 -4.85
C ILE A 335 -16.93 1.04 -4.17
N TYR A 336 -15.67 1.02 -3.77
CA TYR A 336 -15.08 -0.11 -3.10
C TYR A 336 -15.81 -0.45 -1.80
N ALA A 337 -16.00 0.54 -0.92
CA ALA A 337 -16.51 0.28 0.43
C ALA A 337 -18.04 0.13 0.51
N TYR A 338 -18.79 0.72 -0.43
CA TYR A 338 -20.25 0.67 -0.44
C TYR A 338 -20.82 -0.28 -1.49
N PHE A 339 -20.46 -0.08 -2.76
CA PHE A 339 -21.10 -0.79 -3.87
C PHE A 339 -20.64 -2.26 -3.98
N LEU A 340 -19.35 -2.56 -3.81
CA LEU A 340 -18.87 -3.95 -3.94
C LEU A 340 -19.48 -4.88 -2.87
N PRO A 341 -19.52 -4.54 -1.57
CA PRO A 341 -20.21 -5.37 -0.59
C PRO A 341 -21.72 -5.50 -0.84
N LEU A 342 -22.35 -4.47 -1.43
CA LEU A 342 -23.76 -4.54 -1.82
C LEU A 342 -23.99 -5.56 -2.94
N VAL A 343 -23.10 -5.64 -3.93
CA VAL A 343 -23.16 -6.65 -4.98
C VAL A 343 -23.02 -8.06 -4.39
N VAL A 344 -22.01 -8.28 -3.54
CA VAL A 344 -21.79 -9.57 -2.86
C VAL A 344 -23.03 -9.95 -2.04
N SER A 345 -23.52 -9.05 -1.18
CA SER A 345 -24.69 -9.33 -0.35
C SER A 345 -25.95 -9.60 -1.17
N LYS A 346 -26.25 -8.85 -2.23
CA LYS A 346 -27.45 -9.08 -3.05
C LYS A 346 -27.42 -10.43 -3.77
N LEU A 347 -26.27 -10.81 -4.32
CA LEU A 347 -26.11 -12.08 -5.05
C LEU A 347 -26.23 -13.29 -4.11
N PHE A 348 -25.62 -13.24 -2.92
CA PHE A 348 -25.53 -14.40 -2.04
C PHE A 348 -26.57 -14.44 -0.91
N ARG A 349 -27.36 -13.38 -0.71
CA ARG A 349 -28.50 -13.36 0.23
C ARG A 349 -29.68 -14.21 -0.26
N LYS A 350 -29.82 -14.44 -1.57
CA LYS A 350 -30.85 -15.32 -2.18
C LYS A 350 -30.63 -16.82 -1.91
N ASN A 351 -29.41 -17.27 -1.59
CA ASN A 351 -29.16 -18.69 -1.30
C ASN A 351 -29.70 -19.14 0.07
N LYS A 352 -30.02 -18.22 0.99
CA LYS A 352 -30.65 -18.57 2.28
C LYS A 352 -32.13 -18.96 2.17
N SER A 353 -32.86 -18.49 1.15
CA SER A 353 -34.25 -18.91 0.93
C SER A 353 -34.32 -20.27 0.23
N LEU A 354 -33.45 -20.51 -0.76
CA LEU A 354 -33.41 -21.78 -1.50
C LEU A 354 -32.81 -22.95 -0.69
N ALA A 355 -31.82 -22.70 0.17
CA ALA A 355 -31.26 -23.74 1.04
C ALA A 355 -32.21 -24.17 2.18
N ARG A 356 -33.22 -23.35 2.51
CA ARG A 356 -34.31 -23.76 3.44
C ARG A 356 -35.31 -24.69 2.77
N GLU A 357 -35.41 -24.68 1.44
CA GLU A 357 -36.31 -25.54 0.67
C GLU A 357 -35.67 -26.88 0.28
N ASN A 358 -34.35 -27.06 0.45
CA ASN A 358 -33.67 -28.32 0.14
C ASN A 358 -32.51 -28.61 1.12
N PRO A 359 -32.71 -29.47 2.14
CA PRO A 359 -31.74 -29.68 3.23
C PRO A 359 -30.51 -30.53 2.86
N SER A 360 -30.34 -30.95 1.60
CA SER A 360 -29.23 -31.80 1.16
C SER A 360 -27.90 -31.07 0.90
N PHE A 361 -27.88 -29.73 1.00
CA PHE A 361 -26.67 -28.91 0.79
C PHE A 361 -26.17 -28.23 2.07
N SER A 362 -25.88 -28.99 3.13
CA SER A 362 -25.15 -28.46 4.29
C SER A 362 -23.63 -28.55 4.07
N VAL A 363 -23.04 -27.51 3.47
CA VAL A 363 -21.57 -27.40 3.33
C VAL A 363 -20.96 -26.73 4.57
N LEU A 364 -19.81 -27.27 4.99
CA LEU A 364 -18.99 -26.88 6.15
C LEU A 364 -18.95 -25.37 6.41
N THR A 365 -19.43 -24.98 7.60
CA THR A 365 -19.18 -23.67 8.19
C THR A 365 -17.88 -23.71 8.99
N PHE A 366 -16.82 -23.06 8.49
CA PHE A 366 -15.61 -22.81 9.29
C PHE A 366 -15.89 -21.71 10.31
N LYS A 367 -16.10 -22.10 11.57
CA LYS A 367 -16.08 -21.17 12.71
C LYS A 367 -14.63 -20.86 13.09
N ILE A 368 -14.12 -19.72 12.64
CA ILE A 368 -12.93 -19.12 13.25
C ILE A 368 -13.39 -18.42 14.53
N LYS A 369 -13.06 -19.00 15.70
CA LYS A 369 -13.11 -18.28 16.97
C LYS A 369 -11.91 -17.32 16.98
N ILE A 370 -12.19 -16.02 16.92
CA ILE A 370 -11.22 -14.94 17.18
C ILE A 370 -11.20 -14.66 18.67
#